data_AF-A0A9E2XVQ8-F1
#
_entry.id   AF-A0A9E2XVQ8-F1
#
_cell.length_a   1.000
_cell.length_b   1.000
_cell.length_c   1.000
_cell.angle_alpha   90.00
_cell.angle_beta   90.00
_cell.angle_gamma   90.00
#
_symmetry.space_group_name_H-M   'P 1'
#
loop_
_entity.id
_entity.type
_entity.pdbx_description
1 polymer ?
#
loop_
_entity_poly.entity_id
_entity_poly.type
_entity_poly.pdbx_seq_one_letter_code
_entity_poly.pdbx_strand_id
1 'polypeptide(L)'
;MRNWPPGDPGDVHVLRGNWVATLRRFVGSPAKTERCELCGSGLGAAHQHLVDPANRRLLCACEPCVGKIASAANSEYRIVPSRARLLPGFHMTDAEWDALRLPIDMAFLFHSTPDRRPVALYPGPAGATESLLSLDA
;
A
#
# COMPACT_ATOMS: atom_id res chain seq x y z
N MET A 1 -39.58 6.56 -2.72
CA MET A 1 -40.34 5.96 -3.84
C MET A 1 -39.82 6.56 -5.15
N ARG A 2 -39.00 5.83 -5.91
CA ARG A 2 -38.60 6.20 -7.27
C ARG A 2 -38.72 4.93 -8.12
N ASN A 3 -39.63 4.98 -9.08
CA ASN A 3 -40.00 3.88 -9.95
C ASN A 3 -39.03 3.79 -11.13
N TRP A 4 -38.47 2.60 -11.37
CA TRP A 4 -37.64 2.27 -12.54
C TRP A 4 -38.50 1.50 -13.56
N PRO A 5 -38.44 1.80 -14.87
CA PRO A 5 -39.24 1.09 -15.88
C PRO A 5 -38.66 -0.31 -16.15
N PRO A 6 -39.47 -1.29 -16.58
CA PRO A 6 -38.97 -2.63 -16.87
C PRO A 6 -38.18 -2.61 -18.18
N GLY A 7 -36.88 -2.89 -18.10
CA GLY A 7 -36.04 -3.19 -19.25
C GLY A 7 -36.21 -4.65 -19.68
N ASP A 8 -36.46 -4.83 -20.97
CA ASP A 8 -36.70 -6.05 -21.74
C ASP A 8 -35.66 -7.19 -21.47
N PRO A 9 -36.08 -8.47 -21.35
CA PRO A 9 -35.17 -9.59 -21.12
C PRO A 9 -34.70 -10.18 -22.46
N GLY A 10 -33.61 -9.63 -23.00
CA GLY A 10 -33.00 -10.15 -24.23
C GLY A 10 -31.49 -10.08 -24.19
N ASP A 11 -30.86 -11.24 -24.35
CA ASP A 11 -29.44 -11.47 -24.66
C ASP A 11 -28.41 -11.40 -23.52
N VAL A 12 -28.47 -12.41 -22.65
CA VAL A 12 -27.29 -12.91 -21.92
C VAL A 12 -26.79 -14.20 -22.58
N HIS A 13 -26.03 -14.09 -23.66
CA HIS A 13 -25.23 -15.20 -24.16
C HIS A 13 -24.10 -15.53 -23.15
N VAL A 14 -24.36 -16.56 -22.36
CA VAL A 14 -23.50 -17.17 -21.35
C VAL A 14 -22.15 -17.58 -21.96
N LEU A 15 -21.08 -16.86 -21.60
CA LEU A 15 -19.71 -17.38 -21.69
C LEU A 15 -19.59 -18.52 -20.68
N ARG A 16 -19.67 -19.77 -21.17
CA ARG A 16 -19.36 -20.99 -20.42
C ARG A 16 -17.86 -21.09 -20.13
N GLY A 17 -17.33 -20.16 -19.33
CA GLY A 17 -16.11 -20.35 -18.56
C GLY A 17 -16.49 -20.71 -17.14
N ASN A 18 -15.86 -21.74 -16.56
CA ASN A 18 -16.03 -22.07 -15.15
C ASN A 18 -15.59 -20.86 -14.29
N TRP A 19 -16.53 -20.00 -13.93
CA TRP A 19 -16.29 -18.80 -13.12
C TRP A 19 -15.61 -19.16 -11.78
N VAL A 20 -15.87 -20.35 -11.24
CA VAL A 20 -15.18 -20.86 -10.04
C VAL A 20 -13.68 -21.02 -10.30
N ALA A 21 -13.28 -21.51 -11.48
CA ALA A 21 -11.87 -21.60 -11.87
C ALA A 21 -11.23 -20.21 -12.01
N THR A 22 -11.97 -19.24 -12.54
CA THR A 22 -11.54 -17.83 -12.59
C THR A 22 -11.41 -17.19 -11.21
N LEU A 23 -12.22 -17.61 -10.23
CA LEU A 23 -12.15 -17.12 -8.85
C LEU A 23 -11.04 -17.80 -8.03
N ARG A 24 -10.63 -19.02 -8.37
CA ARG A 24 -9.54 -19.73 -7.67
C ARG A 24 -8.21 -18.97 -7.65
N ARG A 25 -7.94 -18.09 -8.61
CA ARG A 25 -6.73 -17.22 -8.58
C ARG A 25 -6.76 -16.17 -7.46
N PHE A 26 -7.94 -15.86 -6.93
CA PHE A 26 -8.14 -14.95 -5.79
C PHE A 26 -8.21 -15.69 -4.45
N VAL A 27 -8.38 -17.02 -4.47
CA VAL A 27 -8.28 -17.85 -3.27
C VAL A 27 -6.79 -18.09 -3.02
N GLY A 28 -6.25 -17.31 -2.08
CA GLY A 28 -4.87 -17.32 -1.55
C GLY A 28 -3.90 -18.29 -2.23
N SER A 29 -3.02 -17.74 -3.09
CA SER A 29 -1.84 -18.48 -3.53
C SER A 29 -1.09 -18.99 -2.28
N PRO A 30 -0.60 -20.24 -2.25
CA PRO A 30 0.28 -20.68 -1.17
C PRO A 30 1.38 -19.62 -1.03
N ALA A 31 1.60 -19.14 0.21
CA ALA A 31 2.54 -18.08 0.50
C ALA A 31 3.86 -18.42 -0.18
N LYS A 32 4.18 -17.71 -1.27
CA LYS A 32 5.50 -17.82 -1.86
C LYS A 32 6.46 -17.48 -0.74
N THR A 33 7.48 -18.30 -0.53
CA THR A 33 8.54 -17.95 0.41
C THR A 33 9.14 -16.65 -0.09
N GLU A 34 8.84 -15.56 0.62
CA GLU A 34 9.39 -14.24 0.33
C GLU A 34 10.91 -14.32 0.39
N ARG A 35 11.59 -13.50 -0.41
CA ARG A 35 13.04 -13.50 -0.49
C ARG A 35 13.58 -12.11 -0.19
N CYS A 36 14.73 -12.07 0.47
CA CYS A 36 15.45 -10.83 0.68
C CYS A 36 15.83 -10.25 -0.68
N GLU A 37 15.41 -9.03 -0.97
CA GLU A 37 15.69 -8.38 -2.26
C GLU A 37 17.15 -7.92 -2.40
N LEU A 38 17.93 -7.97 -1.31
CA LEU A 38 19.36 -7.64 -1.32
C LEU A 38 20.27 -8.86 -1.50
N CYS A 39 19.91 -10.03 -0.95
CA CYS A 39 20.77 -11.22 -0.96
C CYS A 39 20.09 -12.52 -1.40
N GLY A 40 18.78 -12.51 -1.64
CA GLY A 40 18.00 -13.66 -2.13
C GLY A 40 17.65 -14.72 -1.08
N SER A 41 18.09 -14.57 0.18
CA SER A 41 17.77 -15.50 1.27
C SER A 41 16.27 -15.60 1.50
N GLY A 42 15.78 -16.79 1.88
CA GLY A 42 14.38 -16.95 2.27
C GLY A 42 14.01 -16.10 3.49
N LEU A 43 12.78 -15.58 3.52
CA LEU A 43 12.23 -14.78 4.60
C LEU A 43 11.07 -15.53 5.26
N GLY A 44 10.94 -15.35 6.58
CA GLY A 44 9.77 -15.78 7.32
C GLY A 44 8.56 -14.88 7.04
N ALA A 45 7.39 -15.32 7.48
CA ALA A 45 6.15 -14.52 7.39
C ALA A 45 6.30 -13.15 8.07
N ALA A 46 7.04 -13.09 9.19
CA ALA A 46 7.52 -11.85 9.77
C ALA A 46 8.97 -11.60 9.33
N HIS A 47 9.21 -10.45 8.71
CA HIS A 47 10.53 -9.97 8.33
C HIS A 47 10.55 -8.44 8.34
N GLN A 48 11.74 -7.87 8.19
CA GLN A 48 11.93 -6.42 8.18
C GLN A 48 11.85 -5.87 6.76
N HIS A 49 11.54 -4.58 6.66
CA HIS A 49 11.50 -3.88 5.39
C HIS A 49 12.48 -2.71 5.38
N LEU A 50 12.96 -2.40 4.18
CA LEU A 50 13.69 -1.19 3.89
C LEU A 50 12.85 -0.32 2.97
N VAL A 51 12.92 1.00 3.12
CA VAL A 51 12.42 1.94 2.12
C VAL A 51 13.59 2.45 1.30
N ASP A 52 13.42 2.46 -0.02
CA ASP A 52 14.25 3.19 -0.99
C ASP A 52 13.51 4.51 -1.29
N PRO A 53 13.92 5.63 -0.67
CA PRO A 53 13.22 6.90 -0.81
C PRO A 53 13.33 7.47 -2.23
N ALA A 54 14.40 7.14 -2.97
CA ALA A 54 14.63 7.64 -4.32
C ALA A 54 13.64 7.02 -5.31
N ASN A 55 13.39 5.71 -5.18
CA ASN A 55 12.48 4.98 -6.08
C ASN A 55 11.09 4.70 -5.48
N ARG A 56 10.82 5.22 -4.26
CA ARG A 56 9.54 5.08 -3.55
C ARG A 56 9.04 3.64 -3.45
N ARG A 57 9.95 2.71 -3.15
CA ARG A 57 9.64 1.28 -3.00
C ARG A 57 10.01 0.76 -1.61
N LEU A 58 9.28 -0.25 -1.19
CA LEU A 58 9.60 -1.08 -0.03
C LEU A 58 10.33 -2.32 -0.53
N LEU A 59 11.36 -2.73 0.21
CA LEU A 59 12.11 -3.95 -0.05
C LEU A 59 11.99 -4.89 1.15
N CYS A 60 11.73 -6.16 0.89
CA CYS A 60 11.78 -7.21 1.90
C CYS A 60 13.26 -7.52 2.21
N ALA A 61 13.64 -7.47 3.49
CA ALA A 61 15.04 -7.62 3.91
C ALA A 61 15.19 -8.60 5.08
N CYS A 62 16.24 -9.43 5.01
CA CYS A 62 16.62 -10.28 6.13
C CYS A 62 17.36 -9.47 7.21
N GLU A 63 17.32 -9.95 8.44
CA GLU A 63 17.97 -9.31 9.59
C GLU A 63 19.46 -8.97 9.35
N PRO A 64 20.30 -9.85 8.76
CA PRO A 64 21.70 -9.51 8.46
C PRO A 64 21.84 -8.31 7.50
N CYS A 65 21.00 -8.25 6.46
CA CYS A 65 21.01 -7.14 5.52
C CYS A 65 20.54 -5.84 6.19
N VAL A 66 19.52 -5.89 7.05
CA VAL A 66 19.10 -4.73 7.84
C VAL A 66 20.21 -4.25 8.77
N GLY A 67 20.90 -5.16 9.47
CA GLY A 67 22.04 -4.80 10.32
C GLY A 67 23.17 -4.09 9.56
N LYS A 68 23.44 -4.51 8.33
CA LYS A 68 24.40 -3.83 7.44
C LYS A 68 23.97 -2.40 7.10
N ILE A 69 22.69 -2.19 6.82
CA ILE A 69 22.12 -0.86 6.54
C ILE A 69 22.14 0.02 7.80
N ALA A 70 21.79 -0.53 8.96
CA ALA A 70 21.79 0.18 10.24
C ALA A 70 23.20 0.70 10.61
N SER A 71 24.24 -0.04 10.23
CA SER A 71 25.64 0.30 10.53
C SER A 71 26.26 1.26 9.50
N ALA A 72 25.59 1.52 8.38
CA ALA A 72 26.10 2.40 7.33
C ALA A 72 25.75 3.85 7.63
N ALA A 73 26.76 4.73 7.70
CA ALA A 73 26.56 6.15 7.99
C ALA A 73 25.66 6.86 6.96
N ASN A 74 25.72 6.44 5.69
CA ASN A 74 24.96 7.03 4.58
C ASN A 74 24.40 5.95 3.65
N SER A 75 23.44 5.16 4.14
CA SER A 75 22.69 4.29 3.25
C SER A 75 21.64 5.06 2.46
N GLU A 76 21.49 4.73 1.18
CA GLU A 76 20.37 5.13 0.34
C GLU A 76 19.04 4.53 0.82
N TYR A 77 19.09 3.43 1.59
CA TYR A 77 17.93 2.79 2.18
C TYR A 77 17.71 3.25 3.62
N ARG A 78 16.44 3.28 4.05
CA ARG A 78 16.06 3.52 5.45
C ARG A 78 15.30 2.31 6.00
N ILE A 79 15.52 2.00 7.27
CA ILE A 79 14.84 0.88 7.93
C ILE A 79 13.40 1.30 8.26
N VAL A 80 12.44 0.46 7.90
CA VAL A 80 11.05 0.65 8.31
C VAL A 80 10.89 0.18 9.76
N PRO A 81 10.54 1.06 10.71
CA PRO A 81 10.32 0.65 12.09
C PRO A 81 9.14 -0.30 12.20
N SER A 82 9.26 -1.34 13.02
CA SER A 82 8.15 -2.26 13.32
C SER A 82 7.15 -1.70 14.32
N ARG A 83 7.48 -0.60 14.99
CA ARG A 83 6.65 0.00 16.04
C ARG A 83 5.92 1.23 15.53
N ALA A 84 4.60 1.11 15.42
CA ALA A 84 3.71 2.27 15.30
C ALA A 84 3.45 2.88 16.69
N ARG A 85 3.29 4.21 16.74
CA ARG A 85 2.82 4.93 17.93
C ARG A 85 1.56 5.68 17.56
N LEU A 86 0.55 5.59 18.42
CA LEU A 86 -0.62 6.46 18.31
C LEU A 86 -0.17 7.91 18.56
N LEU A 87 -0.77 8.86 17.86
CA LEU A 87 -0.61 10.29 18.13
C LEU A 87 -1.70 10.71 19.13
N PRO A 88 -1.40 10.80 20.44
CA PRO A 88 -2.41 11.14 21.43
C PRO A 88 -2.92 12.56 21.21
N GLY A 89 -4.24 12.74 21.27
CA GLY A 89 -4.87 14.05 21.07
C GLY A 89 -4.89 14.54 19.62
N PHE A 90 -4.41 13.73 18.66
CA PHE A 90 -4.60 14.02 17.25
C PHE A 90 -6.09 13.88 16.90
N HIS A 91 -6.66 14.96 16.40
CA HIS A 91 -8.01 15.00 15.88
C HIS A 91 -7.98 15.75 14.56
N MET A 92 -8.70 15.22 13.58
CA MET A 92 -8.88 15.81 12.27
C MET A 92 -10.39 15.80 12.02
N THR A 93 -10.96 16.96 11.77
CA THR A 93 -12.39 17.17 11.55
C THR A 93 -12.84 16.48 10.27
N ASP A 94 -14.14 16.19 10.16
CA ASP A 94 -14.71 15.58 8.94
C ASP A 94 -14.42 16.45 7.70
N ALA A 95 -14.49 17.79 7.84
CA ALA A 95 -14.17 18.72 6.75
C ALA A 95 -12.70 18.63 6.30
N GLU A 96 -11.76 18.43 7.24
CA GLU A 96 -10.35 18.22 6.93
C GLU A 96 -10.11 16.86 6.27
N TRP A 97 -10.80 15.80 6.73
CA TRP A 97 -10.76 14.48 6.08
C TRP A 97 -11.33 14.51 4.66
N ASP A 98 -12.48 15.14 4.46
CA ASP A 98 -13.13 15.29 3.15
C ASP A 98 -12.26 16.06 2.16
N ALA A 99 -11.50 17.05 2.64
CA ALA A 99 -10.57 17.81 1.82
C ALA A 99 -9.46 16.92 1.20
N LEU A 100 -9.10 15.81 1.84
CA LEU A 100 -8.13 14.85 1.30
C LEU A 100 -8.69 13.99 0.16
N ARG A 101 -10.02 13.92 0.01
CA ARG A 101 -10.76 13.11 -0.99
C ARG A 101 -10.25 11.67 -1.13
N LEU A 102 -9.99 11.02 -0.01
CA LEU A 102 -9.48 9.66 0.02
C LEU A 102 -10.64 8.67 -0.18
N PRO A 103 -10.49 7.64 -1.02
CA PRO A 103 -11.59 6.73 -1.33
C PRO A 103 -11.93 5.74 -0.21
N ILE A 104 -11.10 5.62 0.83
CA ILE A 104 -11.16 4.56 1.86
C ILE A 104 -10.81 5.03 3.28
N ASP A 105 -11.02 6.32 3.59
CA ASP A 105 -10.80 6.92 4.92
C ASP A 105 -9.44 6.57 5.58
N MET A 106 -8.42 6.38 4.74
CA MET A 106 -7.09 5.96 5.17
C MET A 106 -6.04 6.64 4.30
N ALA A 107 -5.12 7.34 4.96
CA ALA A 107 -3.92 7.87 4.35
C ALA A 107 -2.67 7.60 5.19
N PHE A 108 -1.56 7.46 4.47
CA PHE A 108 -0.20 7.51 5.00
C PHE A 108 0.40 8.85 4.58
N LEU A 109 0.80 9.66 5.56
CA LEU A 109 1.40 10.96 5.31
C LEU A 109 2.89 10.91 5.64
N PHE A 110 3.72 11.46 4.75
CA PHE A 110 5.14 11.68 5.02
C PHE A 110 5.61 12.97 4.36
N HIS A 111 6.65 13.58 4.92
CA HIS A 111 7.31 14.71 4.30
C HIS A 111 8.36 14.23 3.29
N SER A 112 8.15 14.51 2.01
CA SER A 112 9.11 14.18 0.95
C SER A 112 10.26 15.19 0.97
N THR A 113 11.47 14.74 1.31
CA THR A 113 12.67 15.58 1.20
C THR A 113 12.96 16.01 -0.25
N PRO A 114 12.84 15.12 -1.28
CA PRO A 114 13.00 15.54 -2.67
C PRO A 114 11.98 16.58 -3.14
N ASP A 115 10.69 16.41 -2.82
CA ASP A 115 9.63 17.30 -3.30
C ASP A 115 9.39 18.52 -2.37
N ARG A 116 10.02 18.52 -1.19
CA ARG A 116 9.90 19.56 -0.15
C ARG A 116 8.46 19.87 0.25
N ARG A 117 7.60 18.84 0.26
CA ARG A 117 6.17 18.95 0.62
C ARG A 117 5.68 17.68 1.33
N PRO A 118 4.58 17.76 2.10
CA PRO A 118 3.86 16.57 2.51
C PRO A 118 3.30 15.82 1.28
N VAL A 119 3.33 14.50 1.36
CA VAL A 119 2.76 13.56 0.39
C VAL A 119 1.78 12.66 1.15
N ALA A 120 0.57 12.51 0.60
CA ALA A 120 -0.41 11.53 1.06
C ALA A 120 -0.45 10.35 0.10
N LEU A 121 -0.41 9.14 0.66
CA LEU A 121 -0.61 7.88 -0.04
C LEU A 121 -1.83 7.18 0.54
N TYR A 122 -2.60 6.47 -0.28
CA TYR A 122 -3.67 5.58 0.16
C TYR A 122 -3.48 4.16 -0.40
N PRO A 123 -4.00 3.12 0.27
CA PRO A 123 -3.98 1.76 -0.26
C PRO A 123 -4.69 1.66 -1.62
N GLY A 124 -4.02 1.09 -2.62
CA GLY A 124 -4.59 0.78 -3.92
C GLY A 124 -4.28 -0.66 -4.36
N PRO A 125 -4.87 -1.15 -5.48
CA PRO A 125 -4.74 -2.53 -5.93
C PRO A 125 -3.29 -2.95 -6.25
N ALA A 126 -2.45 -1.99 -6.64
CA ALA A 126 -1.04 -2.18 -6.95
C ALA A 126 -0.10 -1.73 -5.81
N GLY A 127 -0.64 -1.46 -4.62
CA GLY A 127 0.09 -0.90 -3.48
C GLY A 127 -0.27 0.56 -3.21
N ALA A 128 0.61 1.27 -2.49
CA ALA A 128 0.40 2.66 -2.11
C ALA A 128 0.25 3.57 -3.35
N THR A 129 -0.88 4.27 -3.43
CA THR A 129 -1.21 5.20 -4.52
C THR A 129 -1.12 6.63 -4.00
N GLU A 130 -0.39 7.50 -4.70
CA GLU A 130 -0.25 8.91 -4.31
C GLU A 130 -1.56 9.68 -4.56
N SER A 131 -1.95 10.49 -3.58
CA SER A 131 -2.98 11.51 -3.76
C SER A 131 -2.38 12.68 -4.54
N LEU A 132 -2.99 13.03 -5.67
CA LEU A 132 -2.57 14.13 -6.53
C LEU A 132 -3.07 15.50 -6.03
N LEU A 133 -3.74 15.54 -4.88
CA LEU A 133 -4.21 16.78 -4.28
C LEU A 133 -3.07 17.47 -3.53
N SER A 134 -3.00 18.79 -3.71
CA SER A 134 -2.12 19.62 -2.89
C SER A 134 -2.56 19.54 -1.44
N LEU A 135 -1.64 19.13 -0.58
CA LEU A 135 -1.77 19.23 0.87
C LEU A 135 -1.22 20.61 1.26
N ASP A 136 -1.97 21.65 0.95
CA ASP A 136 -1.64 23.01 1.37
C ASP A 136 -1.88 23.13 2.89
N ALA A 137 -0.96 23.81 3.57
CA ALA A 137 -0.98 24.00 5.03
C ALA A 137 -1.77 25.24 5.44
#